data_AF-A0A4Q9L381-F1
#
_entry.id   AF-A0A4Q9L381-F1
#
_cell.length_a   1.000
_cell.length_b   1.000
_cell.length_c   1.000
_cell.angle_alpha   90.00
_cell.angle_beta   90.00
_cell.angle_gamma   90.00
#
_symmetry.space_group_name_H-M   'P 1'
#
loop_
_entity.id
_entity.type
_entity.pdbx_description
1 polymer ?
#
loop_
_entity_poly.entity_id
_entity_poly.type
_entity_poly.pdbx_seq_one_letter_code
_entity_poly.pdbx_strand_id
1 'polypeptide(L)'
;MSKRIKAIENSLTDSENTKNIIKKQENAEIEIEYLKKENIKLRGEISIVRQNMVYIERENYSMKEQQRQKLKENLDKADVLKKEVKMLQMANKIKENQLRAFKVPSAGIQELPTEIDNKWILEQLYPKIFNSEPKEFCEKYSEINFSSISGDFADCDYNHLKFLQDFLPKELNNIISHPNLFVFLENMKDDFEKFLSHFLIFSIKKDVFDKYFPFILEKKIYNNSDHTDKIFKIINYSPFEWIMELLNTDNFIGLLSHFLKINISNDYTLLFYIKIATERSFILNLFLTKDMFDILVKNTNNYYIKKLIQIICTNKLISYVDSNNINYIGIENLKNMFGDEFFEFEF
;
A
#
# COMPACT_ATOMS: atom_id res chain seq x y z
N MET A 1 -101.24 47.02 11.17
CA MET A 1 -100.18 47.26 10.15
C MET A 1 -98.81 46.69 10.52
N SER A 2 -98.34 46.84 11.76
CA SER A 2 -96.96 46.49 12.18
C SER A 2 -96.52 45.02 11.98
N LYS A 3 -97.38 44.01 12.19
CA LYS A 3 -97.00 42.58 12.04
C LYS A 3 -96.78 42.13 10.59
N ARG A 4 -97.50 42.71 9.63
CA ARG A 4 -97.34 42.36 8.19
C ARG A 4 -96.06 42.94 7.60
N ILE A 5 -95.66 44.15 8.02
CA ILE A 5 -94.42 44.79 7.56
C ILE A 5 -93.19 44.01 8.04
N LYS A 6 -93.15 43.60 9.32
CA LYS A 6 -92.06 42.75 9.85
C LYS A 6 -91.95 41.38 9.17
N ALA A 7 -93.07 40.77 8.80
CA ALA A 7 -93.06 39.49 8.08
C ALA A 7 -92.51 39.65 6.64
N ILE A 8 -92.81 40.76 5.98
CA ILE A 8 -92.28 41.08 4.65
C ILE A 8 -90.78 41.38 4.73
N GLU A 9 -90.35 42.19 5.69
CA GLU A 9 -88.93 42.50 5.96
C GLU A 9 -88.11 41.24 6.25
N ASN A 10 -88.62 40.34 7.10
CA ASN A 10 -87.97 39.05 7.40
C ASN A 10 -87.90 38.13 6.16
N SER A 11 -88.96 38.09 5.33
CA SER A 11 -88.91 37.28 4.10
C SER A 11 -87.94 37.84 3.04
N LEU A 12 -87.76 39.16 3.02
CA LEU A 12 -86.82 39.85 2.12
C LEU A 12 -85.37 39.59 2.56
N THR A 13 -85.09 39.66 3.86
CA THR A 13 -83.76 39.34 4.41
C THR A 13 -83.41 37.86 4.28
N ASP A 14 -84.37 36.95 4.47
CA ASP A 14 -84.17 35.51 4.24
C ASP A 14 -83.92 35.21 2.75
N SER A 15 -84.62 35.89 1.84
CA SER A 15 -84.39 35.79 0.39
C SER A 15 -83.00 36.32 -0.01
N GLU A 16 -82.54 37.44 0.54
CA GLU A 16 -81.20 37.98 0.28
C GLU A 16 -80.09 37.09 0.84
N ASN A 17 -80.27 36.54 2.04
CA ASN A 17 -79.33 35.58 2.63
C ASN A 17 -79.25 34.29 1.80
N THR A 18 -80.39 33.79 1.32
CA THR A 18 -80.43 32.60 0.46
C THR A 18 -79.70 32.84 -0.87
N LYS A 19 -79.89 34.02 -1.50
CA LYS A 19 -79.15 34.42 -2.71
C LYS A 19 -77.65 34.53 -2.46
N ASN A 20 -77.23 35.07 -1.31
CA ASN A 20 -75.82 35.16 -0.94
C ASN A 20 -75.17 33.79 -0.69
N ILE A 21 -75.92 32.84 -0.13
CA ILE A 21 -75.44 31.46 0.08
C ILE A 21 -75.28 30.74 -1.27
N ILE A 22 -76.26 30.85 -2.17
CA ILE A 22 -76.20 30.27 -3.52
C ILE A 22 -74.99 30.83 -4.28
N LYS A 23 -74.79 32.15 -4.25
CA LYS A 23 -73.65 32.79 -4.93
C LYS A 23 -72.30 32.37 -4.34
N LYS A 24 -72.22 32.11 -3.03
CA LYS A 24 -71.03 31.54 -2.40
C LYS A 24 -70.80 30.07 -2.79
N GLN A 25 -71.86 29.28 -2.94
CA GLN A 25 -71.78 27.90 -3.44
C GLN A 25 -71.31 27.85 -4.88
N GLU A 26 -71.87 28.68 -5.77
CA GLU A 26 -71.45 28.78 -7.18
C GLU A 26 -69.97 29.18 -7.30
N ASN A 27 -69.53 30.17 -6.50
CA ASN A 27 -68.12 30.57 -6.48
C ASN A 27 -67.21 29.43 -5.97
N ALA A 28 -67.63 28.69 -4.94
CA ALA A 28 -66.87 27.56 -4.42
C ALA A 28 -66.80 26.40 -5.42
N GLU A 29 -67.86 26.16 -6.19
CA GLU A 29 -67.87 25.14 -7.25
C GLU A 29 -66.91 25.48 -8.39
N ILE A 30 -66.87 26.75 -8.81
CA ILE A 30 -65.91 27.26 -9.81
C ILE A 30 -64.47 27.09 -9.30
N GLU A 31 -64.21 27.42 -8.03
CA GLU A 31 -62.89 27.26 -7.41
C GLU A 31 -62.49 25.79 -7.30
N ILE A 32 -63.40 24.90 -6.93
CA ILE A 32 -63.17 23.45 -6.89
C ILE A 32 -62.84 22.90 -8.28
N GLU A 33 -63.54 23.35 -9.33
CA GLU A 33 -63.28 22.90 -10.69
C GLU A 33 -61.92 23.38 -11.20
N TYR A 34 -61.55 24.62 -10.89
CA TYR A 34 -60.22 25.17 -11.16
C TYR A 34 -59.13 24.35 -10.46
N LEU A 35 -59.28 24.10 -9.15
CA LEU A 35 -58.33 23.31 -8.37
C LEU A 35 -58.20 21.86 -8.88
N LYS A 36 -59.29 21.25 -9.37
CA LYS A 36 -59.24 19.92 -10.00
C LYS A 36 -58.42 19.92 -11.29
N LYS A 37 -58.61 20.91 -12.16
CA LYS A 37 -57.84 21.06 -13.40
C LYS A 37 -56.36 21.28 -13.10
N GLU A 38 -56.05 22.11 -12.10
CA GLU A 38 -54.68 22.36 -11.66
C GLU A 38 -54.03 21.11 -11.06
N ASN A 39 -54.75 20.33 -10.24
CA ASN A 39 -54.24 19.08 -9.67
C ASN A 39 -53.90 18.03 -10.74
N ILE A 40 -54.73 17.92 -11.79
CA ILE A 40 -54.47 17.03 -12.93
C ILE A 40 -53.19 17.45 -13.67
N LYS A 41 -53.04 18.76 -13.93
CA LYS A 41 -51.84 19.32 -14.56
C LYS A 41 -50.58 19.01 -13.75
N LEU A 42 -50.60 19.31 -12.45
CA LEU A 42 -49.49 19.07 -11.54
C LEU A 42 -49.12 17.57 -11.45
N ARG A 43 -50.12 16.68 -11.45
CA ARG A 43 -49.87 15.22 -11.50
C ARG A 43 -49.17 14.80 -12.80
N GLY A 44 -49.56 15.39 -13.93
CA GLY A 44 -48.89 15.17 -15.21
C GLY A 44 -47.43 15.60 -15.17
N GLU A 45 -47.16 16.82 -14.68
CA GLU A 45 -45.80 17.35 -14.52
C GLU A 45 -44.95 16.47 -13.60
N ILE A 46 -45.49 16.03 -12.44
CA ILE A 46 -44.79 15.10 -11.53
C ILE A 46 -44.47 13.77 -12.22
N SER A 47 -45.37 13.23 -13.04
CA SER A 47 -45.13 11.98 -13.76
C SER A 47 -43.98 12.10 -14.75
N ILE A 48 -43.91 13.22 -15.49
CA ILE A 48 -42.83 13.51 -16.44
C ILE A 48 -41.49 13.67 -15.69
N VAL A 49 -41.49 14.43 -14.59
CA VAL A 49 -40.29 14.63 -13.76
C VAL A 49 -39.77 13.31 -13.21
N ARG A 50 -40.65 12.40 -12.75
CA ARG A 50 -40.26 11.06 -12.29
C ARG A 50 -39.63 10.21 -13.39
N GLN A 51 -40.20 10.25 -14.61
CA GLN A 51 -39.62 9.54 -15.75
C GLN A 51 -38.24 10.09 -16.13
N ASN A 52 -38.09 11.41 -16.13
CA ASN A 52 -36.80 12.07 -16.38
C ASN A 52 -35.77 11.72 -15.32
N MET A 53 -36.18 11.66 -14.04
CA MET A 53 -35.29 11.26 -12.94
C MET A 53 -34.77 9.84 -13.14
N VAL A 54 -35.65 8.87 -13.45
CA VAL A 54 -35.25 7.48 -13.72
C VAL A 54 -34.33 7.37 -14.94
N TYR A 55 -34.59 8.17 -15.99
CA TYR A 55 -33.74 8.21 -17.17
C TYR A 55 -32.33 8.73 -16.81
N ILE A 56 -32.25 9.85 -16.08
CA ILE A 56 -30.98 10.45 -15.63
C ILE A 56 -30.22 9.49 -14.70
N GLU A 57 -30.90 8.78 -13.81
CA GLU A 57 -30.26 7.77 -12.93
C GLU A 57 -29.60 6.65 -13.73
N ARG A 58 -30.27 6.15 -14.78
CA ARG A 58 -29.72 5.13 -15.67
C ARG A 58 -28.52 5.65 -16.47
N GLU A 59 -28.60 6.86 -16.99
CA GLU A 59 -27.51 7.49 -17.73
C GLU A 59 -26.29 7.74 -16.84
N ASN A 60 -26.52 8.23 -15.61
CA ASN A 60 -25.48 8.39 -14.60
C ASN A 60 -24.82 7.07 -14.21
N TYR A 61 -25.60 5.99 -14.08
CA TYR A 61 -25.06 4.67 -13.80
C TYR A 61 -24.17 4.18 -14.95
N SER A 62 -24.64 4.33 -16.20
CA SER A 62 -23.86 3.98 -17.39
C SER A 62 -22.56 4.77 -17.50
N MET A 63 -22.60 6.08 -17.25
CA MET A 63 -21.39 6.92 -17.24
C MET A 63 -20.41 6.51 -16.14
N LYS A 64 -20.89 6.19 -14.94
CA LYS A 64 -20.04 5.68 -13.85
C LYS A 64 -19.37 4.36 -14.21
N GLU A 65 -20.07 3.45 -14.89
CA GLU A 65 -19.49 2.18 -15.32
C GLU A 65 -18.43 2.38 -16.41
N GLN A 66 -18.69 3.23 -17.40
CA GLN A 66 -17.70 3.60 -18.41
C GLN A 66 -16.44 4.24 -17.80
N GLN A 67 -16.62 5.14 -16.81
CA GLN A 67 -15.50 5.73 -16.07
C GLN A 67 -14.71 4.68 -15.29
N ARG A 68 -15.39 3.74 -14.60
CA ARG A 68 -14.75 2.63 -13.90
C ARG A 68 -13.93 1.76 -14.85
N GLN A 69 -14.47 1.44 -16.02
CA GLN A 69 -13.81 0.58 -17.00
C GLN A 69 -12.58 1.26 -17.60
N LYS A 70 -12.70 2.54 -17.94
CA LYS A 70 -11.56 3.36 -18.39
C LYS A 70 -10.48 3.50 -17.31
N LEU A 71 -10.88 3.65 -16.05
CA LEU A 71 -9.95 3.70 -14.92
C LEU A 71 -9.20 2.37 -14.76
N LYS A 72 -9.90 1.23 -14.90
CA LYS A 72 -9.29 -0.10 -14.87
C LYS A 72 -8.26 -0.29 -15.99
N GLU A 73 -8.60 0.08 -17.22
CA GLU A 73 -7.65 0.02 -18.35
C GLU A 73 -6.42 0.90 -18.13
N ASN A 74 -6.59 2.09 -17.53
CA ASN A 74 -5.48 2.97 -17.20
C ASN A 74 -4.61 2.39 -16.07
N LEU A 75 -5.19 1.72 -15.09
CA LEU A 75 -4.45 1.02 -14.03
C LEU A 75 -3.64 -0.15 -14.61
N ASP A 76 -4.23 -0.96 -15.49
CA ASP A 76 -3.54 -2.06 -16.15
C ASP A 76 -2.33 -1.55 -16.97
N LYS A 77 -2.50 -0.44 -17.70
CA LYS A 77 -1.40 0.24 -18.41
C LYS A 77 -0.33 0.79 -17.47
N ALA A 78 -0.74 1.37 -16.34
CA ALA A 78 0.18 1.90 -15.33
C ALA A 78 1.02 0.77 -14.69
N ASP A 79 0.45 -0.41 -14.47
CA ASP A 79 1.17 -1.57 -13.94
C ASP A 79 2.21 -2.13 -14.91
N VAL A 80 1.89 -2.15 -16.22
CA VAL A 80 2.86 -2.51 -17.26
C VAL A 80 4.01 -1.51 -17.29
N LEU A 81 3.71 -0.21 -17.33
CA LEU A 81 4.73 0.85 -17.31
C LEU A 81 5.56 0.82 -16.01
N LYS A 82 4.96 0.49 -14.87
CA LYS A 82 5.67 0.35 -13.60
C LYS A 82 6.65 -0.81 -13.62
N LYS A 83 6.31 -1.94 -14.26
CA LYS A 83 7.24 -3.05 -14.48
C LYS A 83 8.38 -2.65 -15.41
N GLU A 84 8.08 -1.93 -16.49
CA GLU A 84 9.08 -1.43 -17.44
C GLU A 84 10.03 -0.41 -16.81
N VAL A 85 9.52 0.55 -16.04
CA VAL A 85 10.33 1.50 -15.26
C VAL A 85 11.21 0.77 -14.26
N LYS A 86 10.71 -0.27 -13.57
CA LYS A 86 11.55 -1.09 -12.68
C LYS A 86 12.67 -1.81 -13.43
N MET A 87 12.38 -2.34 -14.62
CA MET A 87 13.39 -2.98 -15.48
C MET A 87 14.44 -1.97 -15.94
N LEU A 88 14.04 -0.77 -16.35
CA LEU A 88 14.94 0.32 -16.76
C LEU A 88 15.75 0.87 -15.59
N GLN A 89 15.15 0.99 -14.40
CA GLN A 89 15.86 1.38 -13.18
C GLN A 89 16.89 0.32 -12.78
N MET A 90 16.55 -0.97 -12.92
CA MET A 90 17.49 -2.06 -12.69
C MET A 90 18.63 -2.02 -13.72
N ALA A 91 18.33 -1.83 -15.01
CA ALA A 91 19.33 -1.69 -16.06
C ALA A 91 20.24 -0.47 -15.86
N ASN A 92 19.68 0.69 -15.47
CA ASN A 92 20.44 1.89 -15.16
C ASN A 92 21.30 1.70 -13.90
N LYS A 93 20.79 1.02 -12.87
CA LYS A 93 21.57 0.71 -11.68
C LYS A 93 22.72 -0.26 -11.98
N ILE A 94 22.51 -1.24 -12.86
CA ILE A 94 23.57 -2.09 -13.41
C ILE A 94 24.61 -1.22 -14.13
N LYS A 95 24.17 -0.32 -15.01
CA LYS A 95 25.05 0.59 -15.76
C LYS A 95 25.82 1.57 -14.86
N GLU A 96 25.20 2.11 -13.83
CA GLU A 96 25.86 3.00 -12.86
C GLU A 96 26.84 2.26 -11.97
N ASN A 97 26.49 1.05 -11.50
CA ASN A 97 27.40 0.22 -10.72
C ASN A 97 28.61 -0.22 -11.56
N GLN A 98 28.38 -0.55 -12.84
CA GLN A 98 29.43 -0.74 -13.84
C GLN A 98 30.32 0.51 -13.90
N LEU A 99 29.77 1.70 -14.20
CA LEU A 99 30.53 2.95 -14.31
C LEU A 99 31.30 3.33 -13.03
N ARG A 100 30.78 3.01 -11.83
CA ARG A 100 31.46 3.26 -10.55
C ARG A 100 32.60 2.28 -10.29
N ALA A 101 32.46 1.01 -10.68
CA ALA A 101 33.55 0.04 -10.63
C ALA A 101 34.71 0.41 -11.57
N PHE A 102 34.42 1.16 -12.65
CA PHE A 102 35.42 1.63 -13.63
C PHE A 102 36.13 2.95 -13.28
N LYS A 103 35.81 3.63 -12.17
CA LYS A 103 36.61 4.77 -11.70
C LYS A 103 37.82 4.30 -10.89
N VAL A 104 38.81 3.72 -11.59
CA VAL A 104 40.21 3.71 -11.17
C VAL A 104 40.85 5.04 -11.63
N PRO A 105 41.76 5.67 -10.86
CA PRO A 105 42.35 6.96 -11.18
C PRO A 105 43.06 6.93 -12.54
N SER A 106 42.99 8.04 -13.26
CA SER A 106 43.62 8.33 -14.54
C SER A 106 45.03 7.74 -14.69
N ALA A 107 45.17 6.56 -15.30
CA ALA A 107 46.40 6.09 -15.91
C ALA A 107 46.10 4.94 -16.89
N GLY A 108 46.26 5.22 -18.19
CA GLY A 108 46.28 4.19 -19.23
C GLY A 108 44.91 3.74 -19.71
N ILE A 109 44.41 4.37 -20.76
CA ILE A 109 43.29 3.88 -21.55
C ILE A 109 43.72 2.56 -22.19
N GLN A 110 43.31 1.44 -21.61
CA GLN A 110 42.98 0.24 -22.38
C GLN A 110 41.47 0.28 -22.58
N GLU A 111 41.05 0.28 -23.85
CA GLU A 111 39.65 0.20 -24.24
C GLU A 111 39.02 -1.01 -23.55
N LEU A 112 38.00 -0.75 -22.73
CA LEU A 112 37.24 -1.80 -22.05
C LEU A 112 36.52 -2.67 -23.09
N PRO A 113 36.54 -4.01 -22.96
CA PRO A 113 35.75 -4.88 -23.83
C PRO A 113 34.27 -4.57 -23.64
N THR A 114 33.58 -4.36 -24.75
CA THR A 114 32.19 -3.91 -24.82
C THR A 114 31.17 -4.96 -24.35
N GLU A 115 31.62 -6.19 -24.11
CA GLU A 115 30.83 -7.31 -23.61
C GLU A 115 31.60 -8.01 -22.49
N ILE A 116 30.92 -8.32 -21.39
CA ILE A 116 31.47 -9.15 -20.32
C ILE A 116 31.65 -10.56 -20.90
N ASP A 117 32.89 -10.94 -21.20
CA ASP A 117 33.24 -12.28 -21.69
C ASP A 117 33.18 -13.30 -20.53
N ASN A 118 32.69 -14.51 -20.80
CA ASN A 118 32.60 -15.64 -19.86
C ASN A 118 33.96 -15.90 -19.18
N LYS A 119 35.06 -15.63 -19.88
CA LYS A 119 36.42 -15.71 -19.36
C LYS A 119 36.66 -14.81 -18.15
N TRP A 120 36.25 -13.54 -18.25
CA TRP A 120 36.41 -12.58 -17.16
C TRP A 120 35.54 -12.96 -15.96
N ILE A 121 34.32 -13.43 -16.20
CA ILE A 121 33.42 -13.91 -15.14
C ILE A 121 34.05 -15.08 -14.37
N LEU A 122 34.62 -16.05 -15.09
CA LEU A 122 35.21 -17.24 -14.49
C LEU A 122 36.53 -16.93 -13.76
N GLU A 123 37.29 -15.94 -14.22
CA GLU A 123 38.45 -15.39 -13.50
C GLU A 123 38.06 -14.79 -12.15
N GLN A 124 36.91 -14.11 -12.06
CA GLN A 124 36.41 -13.56 -10.79
C GLN A 124 35.85 -14.64 -9.84
N LEU A 125 35.16 -15.66 -10.39
CA LEU A 125 34.55 -16.73 -9.60
C LEU A 125 35.56 -17.76 -9.09
N TYR A 126 36.61 -18.04 -9.86
CA TYR A 126 37.60 -19.06 -9.55
C TYR A 126 39.05 -18.52 -9.65
N PRO A 127 39.41 -17.49 -8.87
CA PRO A 127 40.71 -16.83 -9.01
C PRO A 127 41.87 -17.80 -8.74
N LYS A 128 41.65 -18.83 -7.91
CA LYS A 128 42.68 -19.86 -7.66
C LYS A 128 42.99 -20.65 -8.92
N ILE A 129 41.96 -21.13 -9.64
CA ILE A 129 42.11 -21.91 -10.87
C ILE A 129 42.82 -21.07 -11.93
N PHE A 130 42.40 -19.83 -12.13
CA PHE A 130 42.99 -18.96 -13.15
C PHE A 130 44.41 -18.46 -12.81
N ASN A 131 44.81 -18.48 -11.54
CA ASN A 131 46.16 -18.14 -11.10
C ASN A 131 47.09 -19.36 -11.01
N SER A 132 46.58 -20.59 -10.93
CA SER A 132 47.38 -21.81 -10.73
C SER A 132 47.45 -22.72 -11.94
N GLU A 133 46.48 -22.66 -12.86
CA GLU A 133 46.40 -23.56 -14.00
C GLU A 133 47.00 -22.95 -15.29
N PRO A 134 47.44 -23.79 -16.25
CA PRO A 134 47.93 -23.33 -17.54
C PRO A 134 46.87 -22.54 -18.33
N LYS A 135 47.33 -21.56 -19.11
CA LYS A 135 46.47 -20.66 -19.89
C LYS A 135 45.47 -21.39 -20.81
N GLU A 136 45.89 -22.50 -21.41
CA GLU A 136 45.04 -23.36 -22.25
C GLU A 136 43.90 -24.05 -21.46
N PHE A 137 44.16 -24.41 -20.20
CA PHE A 137 43.13 -24.96 -19.31
C PHE A 137 42.10 -23.88 -18.94
N CYS A 138 42.57 -22.68 -18.60
CA CYS A 138 41.72 -21.53 -18.29
C CYS A 138 40.83 -21.10 -19.47
N GLU A 139 41.36 -21.15 -20.69
CA GLU A 139 40.60 -20.85 -21.92
C GLU A 139 39.51 -21.90 -22.18
N LYS A 140 39.81 -23.18 -21.98
CA LYS A 140 38.80 -24.24 -22.04
C LYS A 140 37.77 -24.15 -20.90
N TYR A 141 38.20 -23.71 -19.71
CA TYR A 141 37.32 -23.47 -18.57
C TYR A 141 36.37 -22.29 -18.85
N SER A 142 36.84 -21.28 -19.59
CA SER A 142 36.02 -20.13 -20.02
C SER A 142 34.91 -20.46 -21.02
N GLU A 143 34.99 -21.61 -21.67
CA GLU A 143 33.95 -22.16 -22.55
C GLU A 143 32.88 -22.97 -21.79
N ILE A 144 33.03 -23.14 -20.46
CA ILE A 144 32.08 -23.90 -19.65
C ILE A 144 30.75 -23.15 -19.58
N ASN A 145 29.72 -23.80 -20.09
CA ASN A 145 28.35 -23.34 -20.01
C ASN A 145 27.90 -23.41 -18.53
N PHE A 146 27.51 -22.28 -17.94
CA PHE A 146 27.06 -22.16 -16.55
C PHE A 146 25.85 -23.04 -16.19
N SER A 147 25.25 -23.71 -17.18
CA SER A 147 24.26 -24.78 -17.00
C SER A 147 24.77 -25.98 -16.18
N SER A 148 26.09 -26.12 -16.02
CA SER A 148 26.75 -27.22 -15.30
C SER A 148 27.04 -26.94 -13.81
N ILE A 149 26.74 -25.75 -13.27
CA ILE A 149 26.80 -25.45 -11.81
C ILE A 149 25.64 -26.13 -11.05
N SER A 150 25.07 -27.19 -11.62
CA SER A 150 24.05 -28.04 -11.02
C SER A 150 24.72 -29.25 -10.38
N GLY A 151 25.00 -29.18 -9.08
CA GLY A 151 25.45 -30.37 -8.37
C GLY A 151 25.62 -30.17 -6.89
N ASP A 152 26.64 -29.43 -6.49
CA ASP A 152 27.09 -29.43 -5.10
C ASP A 152 27.14 -28.01 -4.53
N PHE A 153 26.34 -27.79 -3.49
CA PHE A 153 26.40 -26.58 -2.66
C PHE A 153 27.76 -26.39 -1.94
N ALA A 154 28.74 -27.28 -2.17
CA ALA A 154 30.09 -27.23 -1.61
C ALA A 154 30.85 -25.96 -2.00
N ASP A 155 30.60 -25.42 -3.20
CA ASP A 155 31.24 -24.21 -3.73
C ASP A 155 30.36 -22.94 -3.61
N CYS A 156 29.20 -23.05 -2.97
CA CYS A 156 28.26 -21.93 -2.78
C CYS A 156 28.63 -21.05 -1.58
N ASP A 157 29.82 -20.44 -1.61
CA ASP A 157 30.17 -19.42 -0.63
C ASP A 157 29.39 -18.10 -0.87
N TYR A 158 29.34 -17.24 0.15
CA TYR A 158 28.57 -15.99 0.06
C TYR A 158 29.04 -15.08 -1.07
N ASN A 159 30.35 -15.02 -1.35
CA ASN A 159 30.90 -14.12 -2.36
C ASN A 159 30.53 -14.60 -3.77
N HIS A 160 30.59 -15.90 -4.01
CA HIS A 160 30.13 -16.54 -5.23
C HIS A 160 28.64 -16.26 -5.45
N LEU A 161 27.80 -16.53 -4.45
CA LEU A 161 26.36 -16.29 -4.55
C LEU A 161 26.04 -14.80 -4.74
N LYS A 162 26.80 -13.92 -4.10
CA LYS A 162 26.63 -12.47 -4.24
C LYS A 162 27.01 -12.00 -5.64
N PHE A 163 28.09 -12.53 -6.20
CA PHE A 163 28.48 -12.30 -7.58
C PHE A 163 27.38 -12.77 -8.54
N LEU A 164 26.84 -13.98 -8.36
CA LEU A 164 25.74 -14.46 -9.19
C LEU A 164 24.50 -13.56 -9.07
N GLN A 165 24.16 -13.09 -7.87
CA GLN A 165 23.07 -12.14 -7.67
C GLN A 165 23.26 -10.84 -8.46
N ASP A 166 24.49 -10.32 -8.49
CA ASP A 166 24.79 -9.01 -9.06
C ASP A 166 25.00 -9.06 -10.59
N PHE A 167 25.50 -10.18 -11.12
CA PHE A 167 25.92 -10.29 -12.54
C PHE A 167 25.25 -11.43 -13.32
N LEU A 168 24.82 -12.52 -12.66
CA LEU A 168 24.31 -13.75 -13.29
C LEU A 168 23.00 -14.25 -12.63
N PRO A 169 21.90 -13.48 -12.72
CA PRO A 169 20.67 -13.79 -12.01
C PRO A 169 19.96 -15.06 -12.51
N LYS A 170 20.21 -15.51 -13.76
CA LYS A 170 19.60 -16.74 -14.29
C LYS A 170 20.22 -17.98 -13.65
N GLU A 171 21.53 -17.94 -13.44
CA GLU A 171 22.34 -18.98 -12.82
C GLU A 171 21.99 -19.08 -11.34
N LEU A 172 21.83 -17.93 -10.66
CA LEU A 172 21.34 -17.91 -9.28
C LEU A 172 19.94 -18.54 -9.16
N ASN A 173 19.03 -18.30 -10.12
CA ASN A 173 17.70 -18.92 -10.11
C ASN A 173 17.74 -20.45 -10.20
N ASN A 174 18.71 -21.02 -10.91
CA ASN A 174 18.90 -22.48 -10.95
C ASN A 174 19.30 -23.02 -9.57
N ILE A 175 20.19 -22.33 -8.87
CA ILE A 175 20.61 -22.69 -7.50
C ILE A 175 19.43 -22.54 -6.52
N ILE A 176 18.67 -21.44 -6.61
CA ILE A 176 17.47 -21.20 -5.79
C ILE A 176 16.40 -22.30 -6.00
N SER A 177 16.31 -22.83 -7.21
CA SER A 177 15.35 -23.87 -7.59
C SER A 177 15.81 -25.27 -7.19
N HIS A 178 17.05 -25.43 -6.73
CA HIS A 178 17.62 -26.74 -6.41
C HIS A 178 16.89 -27.41 -5.22
N PRO A 179 16.54 -28.71 -5.29
CA PRO A 179 15.81 -29.41 -4.23
C PRO A 179 16.51 -29.38 -2.87
N ASN A 180 17.85 -29.45 -2.87
CA ASN A 180 18.66 -29.50 -1.65
C ASN A 180 18.88 -28.13 -0.97
N LEU A 181 18.31 -27.02 -1.48
CA LEU A 181 18.50 -25.69 -0.90
C LEU A 181 18.13 -25.64 0.58
N PHE A 182 17.03 -26.29 0.97
CA PHE A 182 16.60 -26.30 2.36
C PHE A 182 17.58 -27.07 3.26
N VAL A 183 18.11 -28.21 2.78
CA VAL A 183 19.12 -28.99 3.51
C VAL A 183 20.39 -28.17 3.71
N PHE A 184 20.84 -27.48 2.66
CA PHE A 184 21.98 -26.57 2.71
C PHE A 184 21.81 -25.47 3.77
N LEU A 185 20.64 -24.80 3.78
CA LEU A 185 20.34 -23.75 4.75
C LEU A 185 20.23 -24.27 6.18
N GLU A 186 19.63 -25.45 6.40
CA GLU A 186 19.57 -26.07 7.74
C GLU A 186 20.98 -26.42 8.26
N ASN A 187 21.87 -26.91 7.41
CA ASN A 187 23.25 -27.24 7.79
C ASN A 187 24.08 -26.01 8.21
N MET A 188 23.68 -24.80 7.83
CA MET A 188 24.36 -23.56 8.20
C MET A 188 23.76 -22.86 9.41
N LYS A 189 22.64 -23.36 9.94
CA LYS A 189 21.80 -22.66 10.91
C LYS A 189 22.49 -22.37 12.25
N ASP A 190 23.48 -23.17 12.62
CA ASP A 190 24.26 -23.00 13.85
C ASP A 190 25.18 -21.77 13.78
N ASP A 191 25.75 -21.49 12.60
CA ASP A 191 26.48 -20.25 12.32
C ASP A 191 25.50 -19.19 11.81
N PHE A 192 24.88 -18.48 12.76
CA PHE A 192 23.81 -17.53 12.44
C PHE A 192 24.26 -16.40 11.51
N GLU A 193 25.50 -15.93 11.61
CA GLU A 193 26.01 -14.86 10.75
C GLU A 193 26.14 -15.33 9.30
N LYS A 194 26.73 -16.52 9.11
CA LYS A 194 26.83 -17.16 7.80
C LYS A 194 25.44 -17.45 7.24
N PHE A 195 24.57 -18.06 8.04
CA PHE A 195 23.19 -18.35 7.68
C PHE A 195 22.45 -17.10 7.20
N LEU A 196 22.48 -16.02 7.98
CA LEU A 196 21.76 -14.78 7.67
C LEU A 196 22.24 -14.15 6.36
N SER A 197 23.55 -14.24 6.09
CA SER A 197 24.13 -13.70 4.86
C SER A 197 23.67 -14.49 3.62
N HIS A 198 23.57 -15.81 3.72
CA HIS A 198 23.01 -16.66 2.65
C HIS A 198 21.49 -16.47 2.52
N PHE A 199 20.78 -16.36 3.64
CA PHE A 199 19.34 -16.09 3.65
C PHE A 199 19.01 -14.82 2.88
N LEU A 200 19.77 -13.73 3.05
CA LEU A 200 19.53 -12.47 2.31
C LEU A 200 19.59 -12.61 0.79
N ILE A 201 20.30 -13.62 0.27
CA ILE A 201 20.35 -13.94 -1.16
C ILE A 201 19.14 -14.82 -1.54
N PHE A 202 18.89 -15.88 -0.77
CA PHE A 202 17.87 -16.87 -1.07
C PHE A 202 16.44 -16.46 -0.68
N SER A 203 16.27 -15.41 0.12
CA SER A 203 14.96 -14.91 0.56
C SER A 203 14.13 -14.33 -0.58
N ILE A 204 14.66 -14.28 -1.81
CA ILE A 204 13.89 -14.01 -3.02
C ILE A 204 12.93 -15.17 -3.37
N LYS A 205 13.16 -16.38 -2.83
CA LYS A 205 12.21 -17.50 -2.92
C LYS A 205 11.27 -17.45 -1.73
N LYS A 206 9.97 -17.36 -2.01
CA LYS A 206 8.92 -17.24 -0.99
C LYS A 206 9.00 -18.34 0.07
N ASP A 207 9.13 -19.60 -0.34
CA ASP A 207 9.20 -20.73 0.59
C ASP A 207 10.39 -20.65 1.56
N VAL A 208 11.50 -20.06 1.12
CA VAL A 208 12.68 -19.81 1.97
C VAL A 208 12.39 -18.69 2.96
N PHE A 209 11.78 -17.60 2.47
CA PHE A 209 11.36 -16.48 3.31
C PHE A 209 10.40 -16.96 4.41
N ASP A 210 9.33 -17.66 4.03
CA ASP A 210 8.28 -18.10 4.96
C ASP A 210 8.84 -19.02 6.05
N LYS A 211 9.73 -19.94 5.67
CA LYS A 211 10.31 -20.92 6.60
C LYS A 211 11.29 -20.29 7.58
N TYR A 212 12.14 -19.37 7.13
CA TYR A 212 13.30 -18.93 7.91
C TYR A 212 13.19 -17.52 8.48
N PHE A 213 12.32 -16.65 7.97
CA PHE A 213 12.20 -15.31 8.54
C PHE A 213 11.71 -15.30 10.00
N PRO A 214 10.70 -16.11 10.41
CA PRO A 214 10.34 -16.24 11.82
C PRO A 214 11.51 -16.69 12.70
N PHE A 215 12.29 -17.66 12.23
CA PHE A 215 13.49 -18.14 12.92
C PHE A 215 14.57 -17.04 13.10
N ILE A 216 14.75 -16.17 12.11
CA ILE A 216 15.69 -15.04 12.20
C ILE A 216 15.26 -14.04 13.28
N LEU A 217 13.96 -13.72 13.35
CA LEU A 217 13.42 -12.86 14.40
C LEU A 217 13.58 -13.50 15.78
N GLU A 218 13.25 -14.78 15.90
CA GLU A 218 13.42 -15.56 17.12
C GLU A 218 14.88 -15.52 17.62
N LYS A 219 15.84 -15.84 16.75
CA LYS A 219 17.26 -15.80 17.08
C LYS A 219 17.73 -14.40 17.50
N LYS A 220 17.27 -13.34 16.83
CA LYS A 220 17.62 -11.97 17.23
C LYS A 220 17.11 -11.65 18.64
N ILE A 221 15.88 -12.02 18.96
CA ILE A 221 15.25 -11.69 20.23
C ILE A 221 15.90 -12.47 21.38
N TYR A 222 16.14 -13.76 21.20
CA TYR A 222 16.66 -14.61 22.29
C TYR A 222 18.19 -14.58 22.43
N ASN A 223 18.93 -14.35 21.34
CA ASN A 223 20.40 -14.37 21.39
C ASN A 223 21.04 -12.97 21.34
N ASN A 224 20.23 -11.91 21.29
CA ASN A 224 20.66 -10.51 21.22
C ASN A 224 21.72 -10.22 20.13
N SER A 225 21.63 -10.88 18.98
CA SER A 225 22.62 -10.75 17.88
C SER A 225 22.63 -9.34 17.29
N ASP A 226 23.79 -8.76 16.95
CA ASP A 226 23.91 -7.40 16.38
C ASP A 226 23.58 -7.32 14.87
N HIS A 227 22.36 -7.71 14.50
CA HIS A 227 21.94 -7.84 13.10
C HIS A 227 20.63 -7.09 12.78
N THR A 228 20.30 -6.08 13.60
CA THR A 228 19.09 -5.26 13.46
C THR A 228 18.96 -4.68 12.04
N ASP A 229 20.04 -4.17 11.46
CA ASP A 229 20.04 -3.59 10.11
C ASP A 229 19.71 -4.63 9.03
N LYS A 230 20.24 -5.85 9.14
CA LYS A 230 19.96 -6.94 8.19
C LYS A 230 18.47 -7.34 8.26
N ILE A 231 17.89 -7.35 9.46
CA ILE A 231 16.46 -7.64 9.66
C ILE A 231 15.58 -6.54 9.08
N PHE A 232 15.93 -5.27 9.30
CA PHE A 232 15.20 -4.17 8.66
C PHE A 232 15.31 -4.17 7.14
N LYS A 233 16.44 -4.60 6.57
CA LYS A 233 16.55 -4.85 5.13
C LYS A 233 15.53 -5.91 4.69
N ILE A 234 15.42 -7.02 5.42
CA ILE A 234 14.44 -8.07 5.11
C ILE A 234 13.01 -7.50 5.17
N ILE A 235 12.64 -6.82 6.25
CA ILE A 235 11.28 -6.25 6.44
C ILE A 235 10.93 -5.22 5.36
N ASN A 236 11.85 -4.33 5.04
CA ASN A 236 11.55 -3.21 4.14
C ASN A 236 11.66 -3.57 2.65
N TYR A 237 12.55 -4.50 2.28
CA TYR A 237 12.74 -4.90 0.88
C TYR A 237 11.93 -6.12 0.45
N SER A 238 11.37 -6.89 1.39
CA SER A 238 10.46 -7.99 1.05
C SER A 238 9.10 -7.46 0.59
N PRO A 239 8.39 -8.19 -0.31
CA PRO A 239 7.01 -7.90 -0.63
C PRO A 239 6.17 -7.78 0.65
N PHE A 240 5.33 -6.76 0.74
CA PHE A 240 4.55 -6.51 1.95
C PHE A 240 3.60 -7.68 2.22
N GLU A 241 3.01 -8.22 1.16
CA GLU A 241 2.10 -9.35 1.17
C GLU A 241 2.72 -10.59 1.83
N TRP A 242 4.02 -10.84 1.64
CA TRP A 242 4.68 -11.98 2.27
C TRP A 242 4.76 -11.84 3.79
N ILE A 243 5.03 -10.62 4.27
CA ILE A 243 5.01 -10.33 5.70
C ILE A 243 3.58 -10.46 6.25
N MET A 244 2.57 -10.05 5.47
CA MET A 244 1.17 -10.17 5.86
C MET A 244 0.71 -11.63 5.95
N GLU A 245 1.16 -12.49 5.04
CA GLU A 245 0.83 -13.91 5.06
C GLU A 245 1.40 -14.61 6.30
N LEU A 246 2.59 -14.21 6.74
CA LEU A 246 3.22 -14.72 7.97
C LEU A 246 2.48 -14.32 9.25
N LEU A 247 1.55 -13.35 9.21
CA LEU A 247 0.74 -13.01 10.38
C LEU A 247 -0.19 -14.15 10.81
N ASN A 248 -0.49 -15.08 9.90
CA ASN A 248 -1.26 -16.28 10.20
C ASN A 248 -0.41 -17.39 10.84
N THR A 249 0.91 -17.23 10.90
CA THR A 249 1.82 -18.19 11.51
C THR A 249 1.89 -17.96 13.01
N ASP A 250 1.84 -19.06 13.78
CA ASP A 250 1.94 -19.02 15.23
C ASP A 250 3.19 -18.25 15.68
N ASN A 251 3.01 -17.41 16.72
CA ASN A 251 4.04 -16.59 17.36
C ASN A 251 4.71 -15.50 16.49
N PHE A 252 4.51 -15.45 15.17
CA PHE A 252 5.18 -14.46 14.31
C PHE A 252 4.80 -13.01 14.67
N ILE A 253 3.51 -12.76 14.94
CA ILE A 253 3.05 -11.43 15.37
C ILE A 253 3.77 -11.01 16.66
N GLY A 254 3.89 -11.92 17.62
CA GLY A 254 4.58 -11.66 18.90
C GLY A 254 6.06 -11.33 18.70
N LEU A 255 6.76 -12.11 17.86
CA LEU A 255 8.16 -11.88 17.52
C LEU A 255 8.36 -10.54 16.83
N LEU A 256 7.58 -10.26 15.78
CA LEU A 256 7.71 -9.01 15.03
C LEU A 256 7.34 -7.80 15.89
N SER A 257 6.25 -7.87 16.66
CA SER A 257 5.83 -6.80 17.58
C SER A 257 6.90 -6.52 18.64
N HIS A 258 7.50 -7.56 19.23
CA HIS A 258 8.60 -7.39 20.17
C HIS A 258 9.82 -6.75 19.51
N PHE A 259 10.23 -7.22 18.33
CA PHE A 259 11.35 -6.66 17.58
C PHE A 259 11.15 -5.17 17.24
N LEU A 260 9.95 -4.78 16.81
CA LEU A 260 9.64 -3.38 16.51
C LEU A 260 9.59 -2.53 17.79
N LYS A 261 9.08 -3.08 18.90
CA LYS A 261 9.03 -2.39 20.20
C LYS A 261 10.41 -2.05 20.74
N ILE A 262 11.36 -3.00 20.72
CA ILE A 262 12.74 -2.73 21.19
C ILE A 262 13.48 -1.74 20.28
N ASN A 263 13.02 -1.58 19.03
CA ASN A 263 13.60 -0.67 18.03
C ASN A 263 12.65 0.50 17.69
N ILE A 264 11.78 0.92 18.62
CA ILE A 264 10.67 1.86 18.34
C ILE A 264 11.14 3.20 17.73
N SER A 265 12.29 3.70 18.17
CA SER A 265 12.86 4.97 17.70
C SER A 265 13.70 4.85 16.42
N ASN A 266 13.88 3.64 15.88
CA ASN A 266 14.62 3.43 14.65
C ASN A 266 13.79 3.87 13.44
N ASP A 267 14.40 4.65 12.53
CA ASP A 267 13.71 5.15 11.32
C ASP A 267 13.15 4.01 10.45
N TYR A 268 13.79 2.84 10.42
CA TYR A 268 13.27 1.68 9.68
C TYR A 268 12.01 1.07 10.32
N THR A 269 11.86 1.15 11.65
CA THR A 269 10.61 0.81 12.34
C THR A 269 9.50 1.77 11.93
N LEU A 270 9.81 3.07 11.93
CA LEU A 270 8.84 4.10 11.55
C LEU A 270 8.43 3.98 10.08
N LEU A 271 9.37 3.67 9.18
CA LEU A 271 9.10 3.35 7.78
C LEU A 271 8.16 2.15 7.65
N PHE A 272 8.35 1.11 8.45
CA PHE A 272 7.47 -0.05 8.45
C PHE A 272 6.06 0.30 8.95
N TYR A 273 5.92 1.10 10.02
CA TYR A 273 4.62 1.59 10.46
C TYR A 273 3.93 2.47 9.41
N ILE A 274 4.67 3.38 8.76
CA ILE A 274 4.15 4.18 7.65
C ILE A 274 3.64 3.29 6.53
N LYS A 275 4.38 2.23 6.17
CA LYS A 275 4.00 1.27 5.14
C LYS A 275 2.69 0.56 5.51
N ILE A 276 2.60 0.03 6.73
CA ILE A 276 1.37 -0.59 7.25
C ILE A 276 0.21 0.41 7.23
N ALA A 277 0.40 1.59 7.80
CA ALA A 277 -0.63 2.61 7.90
C ALA A 277 -1.17 3.01 6.52
N THR A 278 -0.30 3.05 5.49
CA THR A 278 -0.67 3.41 4.12
C THR A 278 -1.38 2.26 3.39
N GLU A 279 -0.88 1.03 3.48
CA GLU A 279 -1.35 -0.10 2.66
C GLU A 279 -2.49 -0.90 3.33
N ARG A 280 -2.46 -1.01 4.67
CA ARG A 280 -3.39 -1.80 5.51
C ARG A 280 -3.55 -1.14 6.89
N SER A 281 -4.19 0.02 6.96
CA SER A 281 -4.27 0.81 8.20
C SER A 281 -4.84 0.06 9.42
N PHE A 282 -5.80 -0.85 9.22
CA PHE A 282 -6.50 -1.57 10.28
C PHE A 282 -5.61 -2.56 11.07
N ILE A 283 -4.50 -3.05 10.50
CA ILE A 283 -3.58 -3.97 11.21
C ILE A 283 -2.49 -3.24 12.00
N LEU A 284 -2.40 -1.90 11.90
CA LEU A 284 -1.35 -1.13 12.57
C LEU A 284 -1.37 -1.38 14.09
N ASN A 285 -2.57 -1.54 14.66
CA ASN A 285 -2.79 -1.79 16.09
C ASN A 285 -2.17 -3.11 16.59
N LEU A 286 -1.81 -4.04 15.70
CA LEU A 286 -1.10 -5.26 16.06
C LEU A 286 0.36 -5.00 16.45
N PHE A 287 0.95 -3.91 15.96
CA PHE A 287 2.38 -3.61 16.11
C PHE A 287 2.65 -2.31 16.83
N LEU A 288 1.85 -1.28 16.56
CA LEU A 288 1.94 0.02 17.23
C LEU A 288 0.82 0.10 18.26
N THR A 289 1.17 -0.03 19.53
CA THR A 289 0.21 0.22 20.61
C THR A 289 0.01 1.72 20.81
N LYS A 290 -1.07 2.09 21.49
CA LYS A 290 -1.33 3.49 21.87
C LYS A 290 -0.20 4.07 22.71
N ASP A 291 0.26 3.35 23.73
CA ASP A 291 1.36 3.80 24.60
C ASP A 291 2.66 4.06 23.80
N MET A 292 2.92 3.21 22.80
CA MET A 292 4.05 3.39 21.89
C MET A 292 3.89 4.64 21.02
N PHE A 293 2.68 4.89 20.53
CA PHE A 293 2.37 6.11 19.78
C PHE A 293 2.51 7.38 20.64
N ASP A 294 2.09 7.35 21.89
CA ASP A 294 2.24 8.46 22.85
C ASP A 294 3.71 8.82 23.11
N ILE A 295 4.61 7.84 23.04
CA ILE A 295 6.05 8.07 23.10
C ILE A 295 6.56 8.72 21.81
N LEU A 296 6.13 8.22 20.65
CA LEU A 296 6.59 8.71 19.35
C LEU A 296 6.13 10.15 19.08
N VAL A 297 4.85 10.44 19.30
CA VAL A 297 4.21 11.71 18.94
C VAL A 297 4.84 12.92 19.66
N LYS A 298 5.47 12.69 20.83
CA LYS A 298 6.22 13.73 21.57
C LYS A 298 7.48 14.20 20.84
N ASN A 299 8.05 13.38 19.96
CA ASN A 299 9.25 13.72 19.20
C ASN A 299 8.89 14.22 17.78
N THR A 300 8.21 15.36 17.71
CA THR A 300 7.74 15.95 16.44
C THR A 300 8.88 16.45 15.54
N ASN A 301 10.15 16.43 15.99
CA ASN A 301 11.28 16.81 15.16
C ASN A 301 11.65 15.75 14.11
N ASN A 302 11.30 14.48 14.33
CA ASN A 302 11.58 13.41 13.38
C ASN A 302 10.60 13.46 12.18
N TYR A 303 11.16 13.44 10.96
CA TYR A 303 10.39 13.48 9.71
C TYR A 303 9.42 12.28 9.55
N TYR A 304 9.87 11.07 9.87
CA TYR A 304 9.05 9.87 9.78
C TYR A 304 7.91 9.87 10.80
N ILE A 305 8.14 10.40 12.01
CA ILE A 305 7.07 10.56 13.01
C ILE A 305 5.99 11.53 12.50
N LYS A 306 6.38 12.69 11.97
CA LYS A 306 5.44 13.65 11.35
C LYS A 306 4.62 12.99 10.23
N LYS A 307 5.29 12.22 9.36
CA LYS A 307 4.63 11.51 8.25
C LYS A 307 3.67 10.43 8.76
N LEU A 308 4.05 9.68 9.80
CA LEU A 308 3.19 8.68 10.43
C LEU A 308 1.94 9.33 11.04
N ILE A 309 2.10 10.43 11.78
CA ILE A 309 0.98 11.20 12.36
C ILE A 309 0.02 11.66 11.26
N GLN A 310 0.55 12.21 10.16
CA GLN A 310 -0.25 12.65 9.03
C GLN A 310 -1.10 11.51 8.47
N ILE A 311 -0.49 10.34 8.22
CA ILE A 311 -1.20 9.17 7.67
C ILE A 311 -2.25 8.63 8.64
N ILE A 312 -1.93 8.54 9.94
CA ILE A 312 -2.87 8.15 11.00
C ILE A 312 -4.10 9.06 11.00
N CYS A 313 -3.89 10.37 10.89
CA CYS A 313 -4.97 11.36 10.85
C CYS A 313 -5.79 11.27 9.56
N THR A 314 -5.13 11.20 8.39
CA THR A 314 -5.79 11.04 7.08
C THR A 314 -6.63 9.77 7.01
N ASN A 315 -6.14 8.67 7.59
CA ASN A 315 -6.85 7.39 7.64
C ASN A 315 -7.83 7.28 8.82
N LYS A 316 -8.04 8.37 9.58
CA LYS A 316 -8.99 8.47 10.69
C LYS A 316 -8.83 7.36 11.73
N LEU A 317 -7.59 7.04 12.11
CA LEU A 317 -7.31 6.02 13.12
C LEU A 317 -7.48 6.59 14.55
N ILE A 318 -8.73 6.83 14.94
CA ILE A 318 -9.12 7.53 16.19
C ILE A 318 -8.59 6.85 17.46
N SER A 319 -8.36 5.54 17.44
CA SER A 319 -7.83 4.79 18.58
C SER A 319 -6.46 5.28 19.08
N TYR A 320 -5.72 6.04 18.27
CA TYR A 320 -4.41 6.58 18.64
C TYR A 320 -4.44 7.97 19.24
N VAL A 321 -5.51 8.75 19.06
CA VAL A 321 -5.53 10.17 19.47
C VAL A 321 -6.46 10.37 20.65
N ASP A 322 -5.94 10.98 21.71
CA ASP A 322 -6.69 11.28 22.93
C ASP A 322 -6.22 12.58 23.60
N SER A 323 -6.78 12.88 24.77
CA SER A 323 -6.42 14.05 25.56
C SER A 323 -4.94 14.11 25.98
N ASN A 324 -4.23 12.99 26.00
CA ASN A 324 -2.82 12.94 26.43
C ASN A 324 -1.86 13.34 25.31
N ASN A 325 -2.24 13.13 24.05
CA ASN A 325 -1.35 13.34 22.92
C ASN A 325 -1.83 14.34 21.87
N ILE A 326 -3.09 14.79 21.93
CA ILE A 326 -3.69 15.70 20.94
C ILE A 326 -2.90 17.01 20.79
N ASN A 327 -2.29 17.51 21.87
CA ASN A 327 -1.50 18.73 21.89
C ASN A 327 -0.21 18.66 21.06
N TYR A 328 0.25 17.46 20.70
CA TYR A 328 1.44 17.26 19.87
C TYR A 328 1.09 17.13 18.38
N ILE A 329 -0.19 17.11 18.02
CA ILE A 329 -0.67 16.93 16.66
C ILE A 329 -1.06 18.30 16.09
N GLY A 330 -0.54 18.62 14.90
CA GLY A 330 -0.83 19.89 14.24
C GLY A 330 -2.32 20.04 13.90
N ILE A 331 -2.83 21.26 14.00
CA ILE A 331 -4.24 21.61 13.78
C ILE A 331 -4.77 21.07 12.45
N GLU A 332 -4.01 21.20 11.36
CA GLU A 332 -4.39 20.68 10.04
C GLU A 332 -4.60 19.16 10.03
N ASN A 333 -3.79 18.41 10.78
CA ASN A 333 -3.97 16.97 10.91
C ASN A 333 -5.22 16.63 11.74
N LEU A 334 -5.50 17.39 12.80
CA LEU A 334 -6.73 17.22 13.59
C LEU A 334 -7.98 17.55 12.76
N LYS A 335 -7.95 18.63 11.96
CA LYS A 335 -9.00 18.97 11.00
C LYS A 335 -9.26 17.84 10.01
N ASN A 336 -8.20 17.26 9.43
CA ASN A 336 -8.34 16.11 8.53
C ASN A 336 -8.96 14.88 9.19
N MET A 337 -8.64 14.66 10.47
CA MET A 337 -9.07 13.50 11.22
C MET A 337 -10.54 13.58 11.66
N PHE A 338 -10.94 14.70 12.26
CA PHE A 338 -12.26 14.90 12.84
C PHE A 338 -13.25 15.57 11.87
N GLY A 339 -12.77 16.21 10.80
CA GLY A 339 -13.63 16.86 9.80
C GLY A 339 -14.57 17.87 10.43
N ASP A 340 -15.87 17.72 10.17
CA ASP A 340 -16.93 18.60 10.68
C ASP A 340 -17.09 18.56 12.22
N GLU A 341 -16.53 17.54 12.89
CA GLU A 341 -16.53 17.42 14.35
C GLU A 341 -15.40 18.24 15.01
N PHE A 342 -14.50 18.83 14.22
CA PHE A 342 -13.41 19.64 14.74
C PHE A 342 -13.89 21.07 15.08
N PHE A 343 -13.78 21.45 16.35
CA PHE A 343 -14.05 22.81 16.81
C PHE A 343 -12.76 23.43 17.38
N GLU A 344 -12.33 24.54 16.79
CA GLU A 344 -11.22 25.34 17.28
C GLU A 344 -11.76 26.39 18.26
N PHE A 345 -11.40 26.28 19.55
CA PHE A 345 -11.69 27.32 20.53
C PHE A 345 -10.49 28.27 20.58
N GLU A 346 -10.65 29.47 20.03
CA GLU A 346 -9.74 30.58 20.31
C GLU A 346 -9.98 31.04 21.76
N PHE A 347 -8.95 30.93 22.60
CA PHE A 347 -8.95 31.44 23.97
C PHE A 347 -8.33 32.84 24.04
#